data_AF-A0A1C3W816-F1
#
_entry.id   AF-A0A1C3W816-F1
#
_cell.length_a   1.000
_cell.length_b   1.000
_cell.length_c   1.000
_cell.angle_alpha   90.00
_cell.angle_beta   90.00
_cell.angle_gamma   90.00
#
_symmetry.space_group_name_H-M   'P 1'
#
loop_
_entity.id
_entity.type
_entity.pdbx_description
1 polymer ?
#
loop_
_entity_poly.entity_id
_entity_poly.type
_entity_poly.pdbx_seq_one_letter_code
_entity_poly.pdbx_strand_id
1 'polypeptide(L)'
;MADDLLKLQFQGAAEFAQSKGELARAQIFTRLAETVDSIEPGILDAYYDLFEDLPDQETDQELMSGVGRTWVPETASEYVKEFISRRTGGA
;
A
#
# COMPACT_ATOMS: atom_id res chain seq x y z
N MET A 1 -9.67 -13.59 -3.15
CA MET A 1 -10.48 -12.35 -3.11
C MET A 1 -9.93 -11.34 -2.11
N ALA A 2 -8.67 -11.47 -1.68
CA ALA A 2 -8.06 -10.51 -0.76
C ALA A 2 -7.24 -9.49 -1.58
N ASP A 3 -6.40 -9.98 -2.50
CA ASP A 3 -5.65 -9.22 -3.52
C ASP A 3 -6.45 -8.05 -4.17
N ASP A 4 -7.71 -8.30 -4.52
CA ASP A 4 -8.62 -7.31 -5.10
C ASP A 4 -8.78 -6.04 -4.23
N LEU A 5 -8.77 -6.17 -2.89
CA LEU A 5 -8.96 -5.03 -1.98
C LEU A 5 -7.76 -4.09 -2.00
N LEU A 6 -6.54 -4.64 -1.94
CA LEU A 6 -5.32 -3.84 -1.95
C LEU A 6 -5.11 -3.17 -3.32
N LYS A 7 -5.47 -3.87 -4.39
CA LYS A 7 -5.49 -3.33 -5.75
C LYS A 7 -6.46 -2.16 -5.88
N LEU A 8 -7.68 -2.29 -5.34
CA LEU A 8 -8.67 -1.20 -5.30
C LEU A 8 -8.20 -0.01 -4.48
N GLN A 9 -7.51 -0.24 -3.36
CA GLN A 9 -6.91 0.84 -2.55
C GLN A 9 -5.87 1.64 -3.34
N PHE A 10 -4.94 0.96 -4.00
CA PHE A 10 -3.94 1.64 -4.83
C PHE A 10 -4.56 2.37 -6.03
N GLN A 11 -5.56 1.79 -6.68
CA GLN A 11 -6.28 2.46 -7.76
C GLN A 11 -6.99 3.73 -7.28
N GLY A 12 -7.72 3.65 -6.16
CA GLY A 12 -8.37 4.83 -5.57
C GLY A 12 -7.37 5.92 -5.14
N ALA A 13 -6.22 5.52 -4.59
CA ALA A 13 -5.15 6.45 -4.24
C ALA A 13 -4.53 7.11 -5.49
N ALA A 14 -4.38 6.36 -6.58
CA ALA A 14 -3.90 6.89 -7.87
C ALA A 14 -4.86 7.93 -8.44
N GLU A 15 -6.16 7.62 -8.48
CA GLU A 15 -7.21 8.53 -8.96
C GLU A 15 -7.29 9.80 -8.10
N PHE A 16 -7.18 9.65 -6.77
CA PHE A 16 -7.14 10.78 -5.86
C PHE A 16 -5.91 11.68 -6.11
N ALA A 17 -4.72 11.08 -6.22
CA ALA A 17 -3.49 11.81 -6.52
C ALA A 17 -3.58 12.52 -7.87
N GLN A 18 -4.15 11.87 -8.89
CA GLN A 18 -4.38 12.46 -10.21
C GLN A 18 -5.34 13.65 -10.14
N SER A 19 -6.44 13.54 -9.40
CA SER A 19 -7.39 14.63 -9.16
C SER A 19 -6.75 15.84 -8.45
N LYS A 20 -5.74 15.60 -7.63
CA LYS A 20 -4.93 16.65 -6.97
C LYS A 20 -3.82 17.23 -7.85
N GLY A 21 -3.60 16.70 -9.06
CA GLY A 21 -2.50 17.08 -9.94
C GLY A 21 -1.14 16.46 -9.57
N GLU A 22 -1.10 15.50 -8.64
CA GLU A 22 0.10 14.78 -8.22
C GLU A 22 0.42 13.62 -9.18
N LEU A 23 0.70 13.93 -10.45
CA LEU A 23 0.86 12.92 -11.52
C LEU A 23 1.95 11.87 -11.25
N ALA A 24 3.04 12.27 -10.58
CA ALA A 24 4.12 11.34 -10.21
C ALA A 24 3.66 10.32 -9.16
N ARG A 25 2.87 10.79 -8.18
CA ARG A 25 2.32 9.94 -7.12
C ARG A 25 1.23 9.01 -7.63
N ALA A 26 0.39 9.51 -8.55
CA ALA A 26 -0.60 8.69 -9.25
C ALA A 26 0.07 7.53 -10.00
N GLN A 27 1.15 7.79 -10.74
CA GLN A 27 1.90 6.75 -11.46
C GLN A 27 2.51 5.70 -10.52
N ILE A 28 3.01 6.12 -9.35
CA ILE A 28 3.53 5.19 -8.35
C ILE A 28 2.41 4.24 -7.90
N PHE A 29 1.26 4.77 -7.51
CA PHE A 29 0.13 3.94 -7.07
C PHE A 29 -0.43 3.04 -8.19
N THR A 30 -0.48 3.51 -9.43
CA THR A 30 -0.83 2.67 -10.58
C THR A 30 0.13 1.49 -10.72
N ARG A 31 1.45 1.74 -10.64
CA ARG A 31 2.47 0.67 -10.69
C ARG A 31 2.31 -0.31 -9.53
N LEU A 32 2.02 0.17 -8.32
CA LEU A 32 1.76 -0.71 -7.18
C LEU A 32 0.57 -1.63 -7.47
N ALA A 33 -0.56 -1.08 -7.94
CA ALA A 33 -1.75 -1.85 -8.30
C ALA A 33 -1.47 -2.97 -9.33
N GLU A 34 -0.55 -2.75 -10.28
CA GLU A 34 -0.16 -3.76 -11.28
C GLU A 34 0.69 -4.90 -10.71
N THR A 35 1.34 -4.67 -9.56
CA THR A 35 2.23 -5.65 -8.91
C THR A 35 1.60 -6.38 -7.73
N VAL A 36 0.34 -6.11 -7.42
CA VAL A 36 -0.40 -6.74 -6.30
C VAL A 36 -0.51 -8.25 -6.52
N ASP A 37 -0.88 -8.67 -7.73
CA ASP A 37 -0.96 -10.10 -8.10
C ASP A 37 0.38 -10.86 -8.00
N SER A 38 1.51 -10.14 -7.83
CA SER A 38 2.85 -10.73 -7.64
C SER A 38 3.27 -10.86 -6.17
N ILE A 39 2.42 -10.45 -5.21
CA ILE A 39 2.72 -10.57 -3.78
C ILE A 39 2.68 -12.05 -3.39
N GLU A 40 3.71 -12.49 -2.66
CA GLU A 40 3.73 -13.84 -2.09
C GLU A 40 2.54 -14.02 -1.14
N PRO A 41 1.72 -15.08 -1.30
CA PRO A 41 0.50 -15.27 -0.50
C PRO A 41 0.71 -15.16 1.01
N GLY A 42 1.81 -15.69 1.54
CA GLY A 42 2.10 -15.62 2.98
C GLY A 42 2.38 -14.21 3.51
N ILE A 43 2.85 -13.29 2.66
CA ILE A 43 3.01 -11.87 3.01
C ILE A 43 1.65 -11.19 3.01
N LEU A 44 0.83 -11.53 2.03
CA LEU A 44 -0.50 -10.99 1.88
C LEU A 44 -1.43 -11.43 3.03
N ASP A 45 -1.35 -12.69 3.45
CA ASP A 45 -2.06 -13.19 4.63
C ASP A 45 -1.64 -12.45 5.91
N ALA A 46 -0.33 -12.23 6.12
CA ALA A 46 0.17 -11.47 7.26
C ALA A 46 -0.28 -9.99 7.24
N TYR A 47 -0.40 -9.40 6.05
CA TYR A 47 -0.95 -8.06 5.89
C TYR A 47 -2.42 -8.00 6.31
N TYR A 48 -3.23 -8.97 5.87
CA TYR A 48 -4.66 -8.99 6.22
C TYR A 48 -4.90 -9.28 7.70
N ASP A 49 -4.13 -10.20 8.30
CA ASP A 49 -4.19 -10.49 9.74
C ASP A 49 -3.95 -9.23 10.58
N LEU A 50 -3.05 -8.35 10.13
CA LEU A 50 -2.78 -7.07 10.77
C LEU A 50 -3.82 -5.99 10.42
N PHE A 51 -4.35 -5.99 9.20
CA PHE A 51 -5.28 -4.96 8.72
C PHE A 51 -6.70 -5.06 9.34
N GLU A 52 -7.05 -6.18 9.98
CA GLU A 52 -8.36 -6.35 10.64
C GLU A 52 -8.55 -5.49 11.92
N ASP A 53 -7.48 -4.91 12.48
CA ASP A 53 -7.55 -4.05 13.67
C ASP A 53 -7.73 -2.55 13.28
N LEU A 54 -8.68 -1.84 13.91
CA LEU A 54 -8.95 -0.41 13.61
C LEU A 54 -7.73 0.56 13.70
N PRO A 55 -6.73 0.40 14.60
CA PRO A 55 -5.54 1.27 14.62
C PRO A 55 -4.63 1.09 13.38
N ASP A 56 -4.85 0.06 12.56
CA ASP A 56 -4.07 -0.22 11.36
C ASP A 56 -4.46 0.68 10.17
N GLN A 57 -5.63 1.31 10.21
CA GLN A 57 -6.07 2.25 9.18
C GLN A 57 -5.34 3.59 9.24
N GLU A 58 -4.96 4.07 10.43
CA GLU A 58 -4.17 5.30 10.56
C GLU A 58 -2.74 5.07 10.07
N THR A 59 -2.14 3.93 10.45
CA THR A 59 -0.80 3.54 9.98
C THR A 59 -0.75 3.37 8.46
N ASP A 60 -1.79 2.76 7.87
CA ASP A 60 -1.92 2.61 6.41
C ASP A 60 -2.06 3.99 5.74
N GLN A 61 -2.91 4.87 6.28
CA GLN A 61 -3.06 6.23 5.74
C GLN A 61 -1.77 7.05 5.82
N GLU A 62 -1.03 6.96 6.92
CA GLU A 62 0.27 7.62 7.05
C GLU A 62 1.28 7.08 6.04
N LEU A 63 1.34 5.75 5.89
CA LEU A 63 2.23 5.11 4.93
C LEU A 63 1.87 5.51 3.49
N MET A 64 0.59 5.43 3.10
CA MET A 64 0.10 5.90 1.80
C MET A 64 0.37 7.40 1.59
N SER A 65 0.28 8.22 2.62
CA SER A 65 0.62 9.65 2.55
C SER A 65 2.11 9.87 2.25
N GLY A 66 2.97 8.99 2.77
CA GLY A 66 4.42 8.99 2.52
C GLY A 66 4.83 8.52 1.12
N VAL A 67 4.01 7.69 0.46
CA VAL A 67 4.29 7.19 -0.90
C VAL A 67 4.39 8.35 -1.89
N GLY A 68 5.52 8.44 -2.59
CA GLY A 68 5.83 9.50 -3.54
C GLY A 68 6.34 10.80 -2.90
N ARG A 69 6.45 10.87 -1.56
CA ARG A 69 6.93 12.05 -0.82
C ARG A 69 8.16 11.76 0.03
N THR A 70 8.08 10.75 0.89
CA THR A 70 9.16 10.34 1.81
C THR A 70 9.77 9.01 1.38
N TRP A 71 9.01 8.17 0.69
CA TRP A 71 9.44 6.87 0.20
C TRP A 71 8.74 6.53 -1.12
N VAL A 72 9.39 5.76 -1.98
CA VAL A 72 8.87 5.34 -3.28
C VAL A 72 9.03 3.82 -3.39
N PRO A 73 8.01 3.03 -2.99
CA PRO A 73 8.02 1.59 -3.23
C PRO A 73 8.03 1.29 -4.72
N GLU A 74 8.80 0.28 -5.14
CA GLU A 74 8.84 -0.16 -6.53
C GLU A 74 7.78 -1.24 -6.82
N THR A 75 7.35 -1.96 -5.79
CA THR A 75 6.35 -3.02 -5.87
C THR A 75 5.39 -2.99 -4.68
N ALA A 76 4.18 -3.54 -4.87
CA ALA A 76 3.20 -3.69 -3.81
C ALA A 76 3.72 -4.59 -2.67
N SER A 77 4.57 -5.58 -2.98
CA SER A 77 5.21 -6.41 -1.96
C SER A 77 6.11 -5.60 -1.02
N GLU A 78 6.84 -4.60 -1.54
CA GLU A 78 7.63 -3.71 -0.69
C GLU A 78 6.74 -2.84 0.20
N TYR A 79 5.66 -2.28 -0.36
CA TYR A 79 4.66 -1.54 0.41
C TYR A 79 4.14 -2.36 1.58
N VAL A 80 3.71 -3.59 1.31
CA VAL A 80 3.14 -4.49 2.32
C VAL A 80 4.18 -4.90 3.36
N LYS A 81 5.42 -5.21 2.96
CA LYS A 81 6.50 -5.54 3.90
C LYS A 81 6.82 -4.38 4.84
N GLU A 82 6.84 -3.15 4.32
CA GLU A 82 7.07 -1.95 5.11
C GLU A 82 5.92 -1.71 6.09
N PHE A 83 4.66 -1.90 5.66
CA PHE A 83 3.50 -1.83 6.53
C PHE A 83 3.62 -2.84 7.70
N ILE A 84 3.88 -4.11 7.39
CA ILE A 84 4.08 -5.17 8.39
C ILE A 84 5.23 -4.80 9.33
N SER A 85 6.35 -4.30 8.81
CA SER A 85 7.51 -3.92 9.62
C SER A 85 7.20 -2.78 10.59
N ARG A 86 6.48 -1.75 10.15
CA ARG A 86 6.04 -0.63 11.01
C ARG A 86 5.08 -1.09 12.08
N ARG A 87 4.18 -2.02 11.75
CA ARG A 87 3.17 -2.52 12.67
C ARG A 87 3.70 -3.51 13.71
N THR A 88 4.61 -4.38 13.30
CA THR A 88 5.26 -5.37 14.18
C THR A 88 6.38 -4.76 15.02
N GLY A 89 6.61 -3.43 14.89
CA GLY A 89 7.56 -2.70 15.70
C GLY A 89 8.99 -3.03 15.33
N GLY A 90 9.34 -2.96 14.05
CA GLY A 90 10.71 -3.12 13.55
C GLY A 90 11.67 -2.07 14.09
N ALA A 91 12.09 -2.25 15.35
CA ALA A 91 13.32 -1.78 15.97
C ALA A 91 13.72 -2.77 17.08
#